data_AF-A0AAV3Z444-F1
#
_entry.id   AF-A0AAV3Z444-F1
#
_cell.length_a   1.000
_cell.length_b   1.000
_cell.length_c   1.000
_cell.angle_alpha   90.00
_cell.angle_beta   90.00
_cell.angle_gamma   90.00
#
_symmetry.space_group_name_H-M   'P 1'
#
loop_
_entity.id
_entity.type
_entity.pdbx_description
1 polymer ?
#
loop_
_entity_poly.entity_id
_entity_poly.type
_entity_poly.pdbx_seq_one_letter_code
_entity_poly.pdbx_strand_id
1 'polypeptide(L)'
;MSFSPPDVTFKGQLETAPDDGKLKTLYEFFKELITDEMIRNIQENSNHYAMKKNGKELKTSQKEIETFIAFYLRMGLMQASYIRAYWESDTRYPPVADVLARDRFEALASNIYTL
;
A
#
# COMPACT_ATOMS: atom_id res chain seq x y z
N MET A 1 -13.67 29.15 -36.70
CA MET A 1 -14.50 28.46 -35.70
C MET A 1 -13.96 28.82 -34.33
N SER A 2 -14.80 29.35 -33.44
CA SER A 2 -14.42 29.69 -32.06
C SER A 2 -14.40 28.42 -31.20
N PHE A 3 -13.32 28.21 -30.44
CA PHE A 3 -13.24 27.13 -29.47
C PHE A 3 -14.21 27.39 -28.29
N SER A 4 -14.97 26.37 -27.89
CA SER A 4 -15.74 26.36 -26.64
C SER A 4 -15.12 25.31 -25.72
N PRO A 5 -14.66 25.67 -24.51
CA PRO A 5 -14.11 24.70 -23.58
C PRO A 5 -15.18 23.69 -23.15
N PRO A 6 -14.78 22.43 -22.88
CA PRO A 6 -15.69 21.43 -22.32
C PRO A 6 -16.12 21.84 -20.91
N ASP A 7 -17.35 21.46 -20.54
CA ASP A 7 -17.87 21.61 -19.18
C ASP A 7 -17.04 20.76 -18.20
N VAL A 8 -16.25 21.43 -17.36
CA VAL A 8 -15.41 20.82 -16.31
C VAL A 8 -16.06 20.92 -14.92
N THR A 9 -17.34 21.29 -14.85
CA THR A 9 -18.05 21.41 -13.58
C THR A 9 -18.16 20.03 -12.93
N PHE A 10 -17.63 19.88 -11.72
CA PHE A 10 -17.77 18.64 -10.96
C PHE A 10 -19.24 18.40 -10.63
N LYS A 11 -19.80 17.28 -11.11
CA LYS A 11 -21.21 16.90 -10.92
C LYS A 11 -21.45 15.96 -9.74
N GLY A 12 -20.38 15.57 -9.03
CA GLY A 12 -20.49 14.71 -7.87
C GLY A 12 -20.99 15.46 -6.63
N GLN A 13 -21.49 14.71 -5.64
CA GLN A 13 -21.67 15.26 -4.31
C GLN A 13 -20.30 15.52 -3.68
N LEU A 14 -20.12 16.71 -3.12
CA LEU A 14 -19.02 16.98 -2.22
C LEU A 14 -19.33 16.25 -0.90
N GLU A 15 -18.42 15.38 -0.46
CA GLU A 15 -18.52 14.83 0.89
C GLU A 15 -18.43 15.97 1.90
N THR A 16 -19.47 16.13 2.71
CA THR A 16 -19.49 17.07 3.82
C THR A 16 -19.06 16.38 5.10
N ALA A 17 -18.41 17.10 6.00
CA ALA A 17 -18.06 16.56 7.31
C ALA A 17 -19.32 16.04 8.03
N PRO A 18 -19.23 14.93 8.79
CA PRO A 18 -20.35 14.42 9.56
C PRO A 18 -20.90 15.47 10.55
N ASP A 19 -22.22 15.55 10.66
CA ASP A 19 -22.90 16.50 11.56
C ASP A 19 -22.55 16.30 13.03
N ASP A 20 -22.15 15.07 13.41
CA ASP A 20 -21.74 14.71 14.77
C ASP A 20 -20.27 15.04 15.09
N GLY A 21 -19.54 15.61 14.12
CA GLY A 21 -18.14 15.98 14.24
C GLY A 21 -17.17 14.80 14.35
N LYS A 22 -17.64 13.55 14.20
CA LYS A 22 -16.78 12.36 14.29
C LYS A 22 -16.09 12.13 12.95
N LEU A 23 -14.90 12.70 12.83
CA LEU A 23 -14.03 12.43 11.69
C LEU A 23 -13.43 11.02 11.80
N LYS A 24 -13.46 10.29 10.69
CA LYS A 24 -12.72 9.05 10.55
C LYS A 24 -11.22 9.31 10.65
N THR A 25 -10.52 8.42 11.32
CA THR A 25 -9.07 8.33 11.30
C THR A 25 -8.57 7.90 9.92
N LEU A 26 -7.31 8.22 9.61
CA LEU A 26 -6.66 7.75 8.38
C LEU A 26 -6.69 6.22 8.26
N TYR A 27 -6.63 5.52 9.40
CA TYR A 27 -6.72 4.07 9.43
C TYR A 27 -8.12 3.56 9.05
N GLU A 28 -9.18 4.20 9.53
CA GLU A 28 -10.55 3.83 9.16
C GLU A 28 -10.79 4.02 7.66
N PHE A 29 -10.36 5.15 7.09
CA PHE A 29 -10.39 5.34 5.63
C PHE A 29 -9.59 4.27 4.88
N PHE A 30 -8.42 3.90 5.40
CA PHE A 30 -7.62 2.83 4.81
C PHE A 30 -8.36 1.49 4.80
N LYS A 31 -9.05 1.13 5.89
CA LYS A 31 -9.80 -0.13 5.99
C LYS A 31 -11.08 -0.16 5.16
N GLU A 32 -11.63 0.99 4.80
CA GLU A 32 -12.74 1.08 3.83
C GLU A 32 -12.28 0.80 2.40
N LEU A 33 -11.06 1.20 2.05
CA LEU A 33 -10.45 0.94 0.74
C LEU A 33 -9.85 -0.46 0.64
N ILE A 34 -9.25 -0.94 1.73
CA ILE A 34 -8.49 -2.19 1.81
C ILE A 34 -9.02 -2.99 3.00
N THR A 35 -10.00 -3.84 2.71
CA THR A 35 -10.72 -4.61 3.74
C THR A 35 -9.85 -5.72 4.32
N ASP A 36 -10.20 -6.19 5.52
CA ASP A 36 -9.57 -7.36 6.14
C ASP A 36 -9.63 -8.61 5.25
N GLU A 37 -10.73 -8.77 4.52
CA GLU A 37 -10.90 -9.88 3.58
C GLU A 37 -9.90 -9.79 2.42
N MET A 38 -9.71 -8.60 1.83
CA MET A 38 -8.70 -8.40 0.79
C MET A 38 -7.30 -8.73 1.28
N ILE A 39 -6.96 -8.28 2.49
CA ILE A 39 -5.65 -8.53 3.11
C ILE A 39 -5.44 -10.02 3.35
N ARG A 40 -6.45 -10.72 3.89
CA ARG A 40 -6.42 -12.18 4.08
C ARG A 40 -6.22 -12.89 2.74
N ASN A 41 -6.99 -12.53 1.73
CA ASN A 41 -6.89 -13.15 0.40
C ASN A 41 -5.50 -12.95 -0.20
N ILE A 42 -4.93 -11.73 -0.12
CA ILE A 42 -3.56 -11.45 -0.56
C ILE A 42 -2.57 -12.34 0.19
N GLN A 43 -2.69 -12.44 1.51
CA GLN A 43 -1.79 -13.22 2.35
C GLN A 43 -1.81 -14.72 1.97
N GLU A 44 -2.99 -15.32 1.86
CA GLU A 44 -3.14 -16.73 1.52
C GLU A 44 -2.62 -17.01 0.11
N ASN A 45 -3.03 -16.20 -0.85
CA ASN A 45 -2.63 -16.33 -2.25
C ASN A 45 -1.12 -16.15 -2.44
N SER A 46 -0.50 -15.20 -1.75
CA SER A 46 0.94 -14.95 -1.82
C SER A 46 1.75 -16.12 -1.22
N ASN A 47 1.30 -16.71 -0.10
CA ASN A 47 1.95 -17.89 0.47
C ASN A 47 1.84 -19.10 -0.48
N HIS A 48 0.66 -19.36 -1.05
CA HIS A 48 0.45 -20.43 -2.02
C HIS A 48 1.26 -20.21 -3.30
N TYR A 49 1.31 -18.98 -3.80
CA TYR A 49 2.09 -18.62 -4.99
C TYR A 49 3.59 -18.86 -4.76
N ALA A 50 4.14 -18.40 -3.63
CA ALA A 50 5.54 -18.61 -3.29
C ALA A 50 5.92 -20.09 -3.17
N MET A 51 5.04 -20.90 -2.56
CA MET A 51 5.21 -22.35 -2.53
C MET A 51 5.27 -22.96 -3.93
N LYS A 52 4.38 -22.57 -4.83
CA LYS A 52 4.35 -23.06 -6.21
C LYS A 52 5.56 -22.61 -7.02
N LYS A 53 5.99 -21.36 -6.86
CA LYS A 53 7.07 -20.74 -7.63
C LYS A 53 8.46 -21.21 -7.19
N ASN A 54 8.70 -21.25 -5.88
CA ASN A 54 10.04 -21.41 -5.30
C ASN A 54 10.19 -22.70 -4.48
N GLY A 55 9.13 -23.50 -4.32
CA GLY A 55 9.11 -24.66 -3.43
C GLY A 55 9.16 -24.31 -1.93
N LYS A 56 9.06 -23.02 -1.59
CA LYS A 56 9.18 -22.51 -0.22
C LYS A 56 8.14 -21.43 0.06
N GLU A 57 7.56 -21.51 1.25
CA GLU A 57 6.49 -20.61 1.67
C GLU A 57 7.07 -19.22 1.97
N LEU A 58 6.34 -18.19 1.55
CA LEU A 58 6.69 -16.80 1.89
C LEU A 58 6.58 -16.55 3.41
N LYS A 59 5.70 -17.29 4.09
CA LYS A 59 5.37 -17.15 5.51
C LYS A 59 5.01 -15.72 5.85
N THR A 60 4.19 -15.08 5.00
CA THR A 60 3.69 -13.73 5.25
C THR A 60 2.45 -13.79 6.13
N SER A 61 2.26 -12.76 6.96
CA SER A 61 1.08 -12.55 7.79
C SER A 61 0.23 -11.39 7.27
N GLN A 62 -1.04 -11.31 7.68
CA GLN A 62 -1.92 -10.18 7.33
C GLN A 62 -1.31 -8.83 7.74
N LYS A 63 -0.68 -8.76 8.92
CA LYS A 63 0.03 -7.57 9.40
C LYS A 63 1.22 -7.19 8.52
N GLU A 64 1.96 -8.17 8.01
CA GLU A 64 3.05 -7.91 7.06
C GLU A 64 2.50 -7.39 5.73
N ILE A 65 1.35 -7.89 5.26
CA ILE A 65 0.68 -7.36 4.06
C ILE A 65 0.22 -5.92 4.27
N GLU A 66 -0.43 -5.60 5.40
CA GLU A 66 -0.80 -4.23 5.75
C GLU A 66 0.41 -3.30 5.80
N THR A 67 1.49 -3.75 6.45
CA THR A 67 2.75 -3.01 6.53
C THR A 67 3.35 -2.78 5.15
N PHE A 68 3.33 -3.78 4.28
CA PHE A 68 3.83 -3.70 2.92
C PHE A 68 3.04 -2.69 2.07
N ILE A 69 1.71 -2.65 2.20
CA ILE A 69 0.87 -1.64 1.53
C ILE A 69 1.15 -0.24 2.10
N ALA A 70 1.23 -0.12 3.43
CA ALA A 70 1.56 1.14 4.09
C ALA A 70 2.93 1.68 3.65
N PHE A 71 3.89 0.81 3.34
CA PHE A 71 5.18 1.20 2.78
C PHE A 71 5.03 1.86 1.42
N TYR A 72 4.25 1.30 0.50
CA TYR A 72 4.00 1.95 -0.79
C TYR A 72 3.33 3.31 -0.67
N LEU A 73 2.36 3.45 0.26
CA LEU A 73 1.77 4.76 0.56
C LEU A 73 2.83 5.74 1.08
N ARG A 74 3.68 5.30 2.02
CA ARG A 74 4.75 6.14 2.59
C ARG A 74 5.82 6.53 1.57
N MET A 75 6.24 5.59 0.73
CA MET A 75 7.22 5.80 -0.34
C MET A 75 6.66 6.69 -1.46
N GLY A 76 5.35 6.65 -1.69
CA GLY A 76 4.67 7.58 -2.61
C GLY A 76 4.74 9.04 -2.14
N LEU A 77 4.68 9.26 -0.82
CA LEU A 77 4.83 10.59 -0.21
C LEU A 77 6.28 11.07 -0.17
N MET A 78 7.21 10.17 0.15
CA MET A 78 8.64 10.47 0.28
C MET A 78 9.43 9.66 -0.74
N GLN A 79 9.44 10.11 -1.99
CA GLN A 79 10.07 9.37 -3.08
C GLN A 79 11.60 9.45 -3.02
N ALA A 80 12.25 8.29 -2.96
CA ALA A 80 13.68 8.17 -3.18
C ALA A 80 14.02 8.01 -4.67
N SER A 81 15.27 8.25 -5.04
CA SER A 81 15.75 8.11 -6.43
C SER A 81 15.65 6.68 -6.96
N TYR A 82 15.72 5.68 -6.08
CA TYR A 82 15.44 4.27 -6.38
C TYR A 82 15.02 3.53 -5.10
N ILE A 83 14.35 2.38 -5.24
CA ILE A 83 13.70 1.71 -4.11
C ILE A 83 14.69 1.24 -3.02
N ARG A 84 15.87 0.75 -3.38
CA ARG A 84 16.86 0.30 -2.40
C ARG A 84 17.43 1.46 -1.57
N ALA A 85 17.36 2.70 -2.05
CA ALA A 85 17.91 3.88 -1.39
C ALA A 85 17.31 4.12 0.00
N TYR A 86 16.08 3.65 0.28
CA TYR A 86 15.48 3.77 1.62
C TYR A 86 16.29 3.03 2.70
N TRP A 87 17.09 2.03 2.34
CA TRP A 87 17.90 1.23 3.27
C TRP A 87 19.40 1.52 3.21
N GLU A 88 19.87 2.32 2.25
CA GLU A 88 21.29 2.68 2.10
C GLU A 88 21.71 3.69 3.16
N SER A 89 22.97 3.63 3.61
CA SER A 89 23.44 4.41 4.78
C SER A 89 23.23 5.93 4.64
N ASP A 90 23.57 6.49 3.48
CA ASP A 90 23.54 7.95 3.25
C ASP A 90 22.13 8.48 2.97
N THR A 91 21.24 7.63 2.46
CA THR A 91 19.85 7.99 2.12
C THR A 91 18.82 7.25 2.97
N ARG A 92 19.27 6.68 4.09
CA ARG A 92 18.46 5.81 4.96
C ARG A 92 17.23 6.56 5.40
N TYR A 93 16.07 5.92 5.26
CA TYR A 93 14.81 6.47 5.71
C TYR A 93 14.23 5.63 6.85
N PRO A 94 14.45 6.03 8.12
CA PRO A 94 14.07 5.23 9.29
C PRO A 94 12.62 4.72 9.30
N PRO A 95 11.60 5.52 8.89
CA PRO A 95 10.21 5.05 8.87
C PRO A 95 9.94 3.85 7.95
N VAL A 96 10.84 3.57 7.01
CA VAL A 96 10.82 2.37 6.16
C VAL A 96 11.84 1.36 6.65
N ALA A 97 13.10 1.80 6.82
CA ALA A 97 14.24 0.92 7.01
C ALA A 97 14.26 0.20 8.36
N ASP A 98 13.62 0.77 9.39
CA ASP A 98 13.56 0.19 10.73
C ASP A 98 12.33 -0.71 10.92
N VAL A 99 11.32 -0.56 10.06
CA VAL A 99 10.05 -1.32 10.17
C VAL A 99 10.10 -2.64 9.40
N LEU A 100 10.77 -2.68 8.24
CA LEU A 100 10.93 -3.91 7.45
C LEU A 100 12.32 -3.95 6.82
N ALA A 101 13.01 -5.08 6.97
CA ALA A 101 14.31 -5.27 6.35
C ALA A 101 14.20 -5.28 4.81
N ARG A 102 15.20 -4.73 4.13
CA ARG A 102 15.26 -4.64 2.65
C ARG A 102 14.98 -5.99 1.98
N ASP A 103 15.69 -7.04 2.41
CA ASP A 103 15.59 -8.36 1.78
C ASP A 103 14.19 -8.99 2.01
N ARG A 104 13.53 -8.65 3.15
CA ARG A 104 12.15 -9.07 3.41
C ARG A 104 11.17 -8.31 2.52
N PHE A 105 11.36 -7.00 2.35
CA PHE A 105 10.58 -6.19 1.42
C PHE A 105 10.68 -6.73 -0.02
N GLU A 106 11.90 -7.01 -0.50
CA GLU A 106 12.13 -7.58 -1.83
C GLU A 106 11.48 -8.96 -2.01
N ALA A 107 11.55 -9.80 -0.96
CA ALA A 107 10.88 -11.10 -0.95
C ALA A 107 9.36 -10.97 -1.03
N LEU A 108 8.75 -10.03 -0.30
CA LEU A 108 7.32 -9.74 -0.40
C LEU A 108 6.97 -9.23 -1.80
N ALA A 109 7.65 -8.19 -2.28
CA ALA A 109 7.39 -7.59 -3.59
C ALA A 109 7.46 -8.58 -4.77
N SER A 110 8.33 -9.59 -4.67
CA SER A 110 8.49 -10.62 -5.72
C SER A 110 7.48 -11.77 -5.64
N ASN A 111 6.66 -11.82 -4.58
CA ASN A 111 5.73 -12.92 -4.31
C ASN A 111 4.31 -12.47 -3.91
N ILE A 112 4.01 -11.16 -3.90
CA ILE A 112 2.63 -10.69 -3.78
C ILE A 112 1.79 -11.22 -4.94
N TYR A 113 0.65 -11.81 -4.61
CA TYR A 113 -0.30 -12.34 -5.58
C TYR A 113 -1.74 -12.01 -5.16
N THR A 114 -2.46 -11.31 -6.03
CA THR A 114 -3.90 -11.01 -5.95
C THR A 114 -4.58 -11.83 -7.05
N LEU A 115 -5.48 -12.76 -6.68
CA LEU A 115 -6.30 -13.52 -7.64
C LEU A 115 -7.26 -12.61 -8.42
#